data_AF-W4LQY5-F1
#
_entry.id   AF-W4LQY5-F1
#
_cell.length_a   1.000
_cell.length_b   1.000
_cell.length_c   1.000
_cell.angle_alpha   90.00
_cell.angle_beta   90.00
_cell.angle_gamma   90.00
#
_symmetry.space_group_name_H-M   'P 1'
#
loop_
_entity.id
_entity.type
_entity.pdbx_description
1 polymer ?
#
loop_
_entity_poly.entity_id
_entity_poly.type
_entity_poly.pdbx_seq_one_letter_code
_entity_poly.pdbx_strand_id
1 'polypeptide(L)'
;MNLYAIVILITLLVGYLLNLVADLLNLRALKDDVPAELDGLYDREAYRSSQIYTRVRTRFGWLSGTCMLAVTLVFWFAGGFQALDAFVRAWPLGPVGRGLAYIGILVAGQALMSLPFQLYSTFVIEARFGFNQTSLATFCVDRL
;
A
#
# COMPACT_ATOMS: atom_id res chain seq x y z
N MET A 1 14.93 7.77 -22.58
CA MET A 1 13.56 7.95 -22.02
C MET A 1 12.90 9.12 -22.73
N ASN A 2 11.63 8.99 -23.11
CA ASN A 2 10.86 10.11 -23.68
C ASN A 2 10.38 11.06 -22.57
N LEU A 3 10.00 12.30 -22.91
CA LEU A 3 9.48 13.32 -21.99
C LEU A 3 8.33 12.77 -21.11
N TYR A 4 7.39 12.03 -21.70
CA TYR A 4 6.29 11.41 -20.96
C TYR A 4 6.77 10.48 -19.84
N ALA A 5 7.80 9.67 -20.10
CA ALA A 5 8.36 8.78 -19.09
C ALA A 5 9.03 9.56 -17.96
N ILE A 6 9.68 10.68 -18.27
CA ILE A 6 10.29 11.55 -17.26
C ILE A 6 9.20 12.17 -16.38
N VAL A 7 8.13 12.70 -16.97
CA VAL A 7 7.01 13.30 -16.22
C VAL A 7 6.35 12.28 -15.29
N ILE A 8 6.07 11.06 -15.79
CA ILE A 8 5.49 9.99 -14.97
C ILE A 8 6.42 9.61 -13.83
N LEU A 9 7.72 9.43 -14.11
CA LEU A 9 8.71 9.08 -13.09
C LEU A 9 8.80 10.15 -12.00
N ILE A 10 8.89 11.43 -12.38
CA ILE A 10 8.93 12.55 -11.43
C ILE A 10 7.66 12.56 -10.59
N THR A 11 6.49 12.40 -11.22
CA THR A 11 5.21 12.40 -10.51
C THR A 11 5.14 11.28 -9.46
N LEU A 12 5.59 10.06 -9.81
CA LEU A 12 5.65 8.94 -8.88
C LEU A 12 6.61 9.20 -7.72
N LEU A 13 7.82 9.68 -8.00
CA LEU A 13 8.83 9.93 -6.98
C LEU A 13 8.46 11.08 -6.06
N VAL A 14 7.96 12.19 -6.62
CA VAL A 14 7.48 13.34 -5.84
C VAL A 14 6.26 12.95 -5.01
N GLY A 15 5.30 12.23 -5.58
CA GLY A 15 4.12 11.75 -4.85
C GLY A 15 4.50 10.85 -3.68
N TYR A 16 5.43 9.91 -3.88
CA TYR A 16 5.95 9.08 -2.79
C TYR A 16 6.67 9.91 -1.72
N LEU A 17 7.53 10.84 -2.13
CA LEU A 17 8.27 11.70 -1.20
C LEU A 17 7.34 12.59 -0.38
N LEU A 18 6.31 13.18 -1.01
CA LEU A 18 5.32 14.00 -0.32
C LEU A 18 4.58 13.19 0.76
N ASN A 19 4.15 11.97 0.45
CA ASN A 19 3.52 11.09 1.44
C ASN A 19 4.47 10.75 2.59
N LEU A 20 5.73 10.40 2.27
CA LEU A 20 6.73 10.09 3.28
C LEU A 20 7.00 11.27 4.22
N VAL A 21 7.12 12.49 3.66
CA VAL A 21 7.32 13.71 4.45
C VAL A 21 6.08 14.00 5.30
N ALA A 22 4.87 13.88 4.73
CA ALA A 22 3.63 14.09 5.47
C ALA A 22 3.51 13.13 6.66
N ASP A 23 3.79 11.85 6.43
CA ASP A 23 3.83 10.83 7.49
C ASP A 23 4.88 11.13 8.56
N LEU A 24 6.08 11.57 8.15
CA LEU A 24 7.14 11.92 9.08
C LEU A 24 6.75 13.12 9.95
N LEU A 25 6.16 14.15 9.35
CA LEU A 25 5.66 15.33 10.06
C LEU A 25 4.54 14.93 11.03
N ASN A 26 3.61 14.08 10.59
CA ASN A 26 2.53 13.56 11.42
C ASN A 26 3.08 12.78 12.62
N LEU A 27 4.04 11.86 12.40
CA LEU A 27 4.66 11.09 13.47
C LEU A 27 5.48 11.96 14.45
N ARG A 28 6.04 13.07 13.99
CA ARG A 28 6.75 14.04 14.86
C ARG A 28 5.79 14.89 15.67
N ALA A 29 4.59 15.14 15.17
CA ALA A 29 3.56 15.90 15.87
C ALA A 29 2.82 15.09 16.95
N LEU A 30 2.93 13.76 16.92
CA LEU A 30 2.41 12.85 17.95
C LEU A 30 3.04 13.16 19.31
N LYS A 31 2.22 13.67 20.24
CA LYS A 31 2.61 13.93 21.63
C LYS A 31 2.43 12.66 22.47
N ASP A 32 3.35 12.41 23.38
CA ASP A 32 3.26 11.25 24.28
C ASP A 32 2.22 11.47 25.40
N ASP A 33 1.99 12.72 25.80
CA ASP A 33 1.02 13.09 26.83
C ASP A 33 -0.32 13.55 26.23
N VAL A 34 -1.41 13.16 26.92
CA VAL A 34 -2.76 13.63 26.61
C VAL A 34 -2.81 15.15 26.82
N PRO A 35 -3.28 15.95 25.83
CA PRO A 35 -3.48 17.37 26.00
C PRO A 35 -4.34 17.67 27.23
N ALA A 36 -4.02 18.72 27.98
CA ALA A 36 -4.75 19.09 29.20
C ALA A 36 -6.26 19.28 28.97
N GLU A 37 -6.63 19.72 27.76
CA GLU A 37 -8.03 19.87 27.31
C GLU A 37 -8.79 18.54 27.21
N LEU A 38 -8.09 17.41 27.12
CA LEU A 38 -8.62 16.05 26.99
C LEU A 38 -8.36 15.20 28.24
N ASP A 39 -7.73 15.78 29.28
CA ASP A 39 -7.42 15.08 30.53
C ASP A 39 -8.73 14.72 31.26
N GLY A 40 -8.85 13.46 31.68
CA GLY A 40 -10.07 12.91 32.27
C GLY A 40 -11.17 12.50 31.28
N LEU A 41 -11.06 12.87 29.99
CA LEU A 41 -11.95 12.37 28.92
C LEU A 41 -11.35 11.17 28.18
N TYR A 42 -10.02 11.14 28.06
CA TYR A 42 -9.28 10.06 27.44
C TYR A 42 -8.51 9.24 28.47
N ASP A 43 -8.66 7.92 28.40
CA ASP A 43 -7.79 7.01 29.12
C ASP A 43 -6.34 7.13 28.59
N ARG A 44 -5.40 7.30 29.52
CA ARG A 44 -3.98 7.54 29.20
C ARG A 44 -3.34 6.30 28.56
N GLU A 45 -3.74 5.11 28.99
CA GLU A 45 -3.20 3.86 28.44
C GLU A 45 -3.70 3.64 27.00
N ALA A 46 -5.00 3.85 26.76
CA ALA A 46 -5.58 3.81 25.43
C ALA A 46 -4.96 4.86 24.49
N TYR A 47 -4.74 6.09 24.97
CA TYR A 47 -4.05 7.13 24.20
C TYR A 47 -2.65 6.67 23.80
N ARG A 48 -1.83 6.23 24.75
CA ARG A 48 -0.47 5.74 24.48
C ARG A 48 -0.46 4.56 23.51
N SER A 49 -1.39 3.62 23.67
CA SER A 49 -1.56 2.49 22.75
C SER A 49 -1.86 2.96 21.31
N SER A 50 -2.74 3.95 21.15
CA SER A 50 -3.06 4.54 19.83
C SER A 50 -1.85 5.23 19.17
N GLN A 51 -1.00 5.88 19.96
CA GLN A 51 0.24 6.50 19.48
C GLN A 51 1.23 5.44 18.97
N ILE A 52 1.40 4.36 19.73
CA ILE A 52 2.26 3.22 19.34
C ILE A 52 1.71 2.56 18.08
N TYR A 53 0.40 2.34 18.01
CA TYR A 53 -0.26 1.80 16.82
C TYR A 53 0.01 2.65 15.59
N THR A 54 -0.21 3.97 15.69
CA THR A 54 0.06 4.91 14.59
C THR A 54 1.51 4.80 14.12
N ARG A 55 2.49 4.81 15.03
CA ARG A 55 3.91 4.66 14.69
C ARG A 55 4.21 3.33 13.99
N VAL A 56 3.69 2.21 14.50
CA VAL A 56 3.91 0.87 13.91
C VAL A 56 3.28 0.78 12.52
N ARG A 57 2.03 1.21 12.38
CA ARG A 57 1.29 1.16 11.12
C ARG A 57 1.91 2.06 10.06
N THR A 58 2.30 3.27 10.40
CA THR A 58 2.96 4.20 9.46
C THR A 58 4.31 3.64 8.99
N ARG A 59 5.15 3.12 9.89
CA ARG A 59 6.43 2.50 9.51
C ARG A 59 6.24 1.28 8.60
N PHE A 60 5.22 0.46 8.88
CA PHE A 60 4.88 -0.64 8.01
C PHE A 60 4.38 -0.17 6.63
N GLY A 61 3.60 0.92 6.60
CA GLY A 61 3.17 1.60 5.38
C GLY A 61 4.35 2.08 4.52
N TRP A 62 5.41 2.61 5.15
CA TRP A 62 6.62 2.97 4.42
C TRP A 62 7.29 1.75 3.78
N LEU A 63 7.40 0.63 4.51
CA LEU A 63 8.00 -0.59 3.98
C LEU A 63 7.21 -1.13 2.78
N SER A 64 5.89 -1.27 2.93
CA SER A 64 5.03 -1.79 1.86
C SER A 64 4.99 -0.85 0.66
N GLY A 65 4.86 0.46 0.89
CA GLY A 65 4.88 1.48 -0.16
C GLY A 65 6.19 1.53 -0.93
N THR A 66 7.32 1.43 -0.23
CA THR A 66 8.65 1.38 -0.86
C THR A 66 8.82 0.13 -1.72
N CYS A 67 8.37 -1.02 -1.20
CA CYS A 67 8.41 -2.28 -1.94
C CYS A 67 7.56 -2.20 -3.22
N MET A 68 6.32 -1.70 -3.14
CA MET A 68 5.45 -1.56 -4.31
C MET A 68 5.98 -0.56 -5.34
N LEU A 69 6.54 0.57 -4.89
CA LEU A 69 7.19 1.52 -5.78
C LEU A 69 8.39 0.87 -6.47
N ALA A 70 9.26 0.19 -5.72
CA ALA A 70 10.43 -0.50 -6.27
C ALA A 70 10.02 -1.57 -7.31
N VAL A 71 9.02 -2.40 -7.00
CA VAL A 71 8.49 -3.40 -7.93
C VAL A 71 7.94 -2.73 -9.20
N THR A 72 7.18 -1.64 -9.05
CA THR A 72 6.63 -0.90 -10.19
C THR A 72 7.74 -0.33 -11.08
N LEU A 73 8.77 0.27 -10.48
CA LEU A 73 9.91 0.81 -11.22
C LEU A 73 10.71 -0.29 -11.91
N VAL A 74 11.02 -1.39 -11.20
CA VAL A 74 11.73 -2.54 -11.79
C VAL A 74 10.93 -3.13 -12.94
N PHE A 75 9.63 -3.37 -12.75
CA PHE A 75 8.76 -3.88 -13.81
C PHE A 75 8.72 -2.95 -15.02
N TRP A 76 8.64 -1.63 -14.78
CA TRP A 76 8.63 -0.65 -15.85
C TRP A 76 9.96 -0.61 -16.62
N PHE A 77 11.09 -0.48 -15.91
CA PHE A 77 12.41 -0.36 -16.54
C PHE A 77 12.88 -1.68 -17.17
N ALA A 78 12.42 -2.82 -16.68
CA ALA A 78 12.63 -4.13 -17.33
C ALA A 78 11.75 -4.35 -18.58
N GLY A 79 10.89 -3.39 -18.94
CA GLY A 79 9.98 -3.51 -20.09
C GLY A 79 8.76 -4.40 -19.84
N GLY A 80 8.40 -4.65 -18.59
CA GLY A 80 7.32 -5.55 -18.19
C GLY A 80 5.97 -5.21 -18.82
N PHE A 81 5.63 -3.93 -18.98
CA PHE A 81 4.40 -3.51 -19.67
C PHE A 81 4.39 -3.93 -21.15
N GLN A 82 5.52 -3.79 -21.84
CA GLN A 82 5.65 -4.20 -23.24
C GLN A 82 5.65 -5.73 -23.37
N ALA A 83 6.33 -6.43 -22.46
CA ALA A 83 6.34 -7.88 -22.42
C ALA A 83 4.92 -8.44 -22.20
N LEU A 84 4.15 -7.83 -21.30
CA LEU A 84 2.77 -8.21 -21.04
C LEU A 84 1.85 -7.90 -22.23
N ASP A 85 1.99 -6.75 -22.87
CA ASP A 85 1.23 -6.41 -24.08
C ASP A 85 1.50 -7.43 -25.20
N ALA A 86 2.77 -7.78 -25.44
CA ALA A 86 3.13 -8.81 -26.41
C ALA A 86 2.54 -10.19 -26.06
N PHE A 87 2.57 -10.56 -24.78
CA PHE A 87 2.00 -11.82 -24.28
C PHE A 87 0.49 -11.90 -24.53
N VAL A 88 -0.26 -10.84 -24.21
CA VAL A 88 -1.72 -10.81 -24.40
C VAL A 88 -2.10 -10.72 -25.88
N ARG A 89 -1.29 -10.07 -26.72
CA ARG A 89 -1.50 -10.02 -28.18
C ARG A 89 -1.42 -11.38 -28.85
N ALA A 90 -0.65 -12.31 -28.29
CA ALA A 90 -0.57 -13.68 -28.80
C ALA A 90 -1.89 -14.46 -28.63
N TRP A 91 -2.83 -13.96 -27.81
CA TRP A 91 -4.10 -14.63 -27.58
C TRP A 91 -5.10 -14.30 -28.70
N PRO A 92 -5.95 -15.28 -29.10
CA PRO A 92 -6.96 -15.13 -30.14
C PRO A 92 -8.20 -14.35 -29.62
N LEU A 93 -7.98 -13.20 -28.98
CA LEU A 93 -9.02 -12.31 -28.46
C LEU A 93 -9.18 -11.08 -29.36
N GLY A 94 -10.39 -10.52 -29.38
CA GLY A 94 -10.65 -9.22 -30.00
C GLY A 94 -10.00 -8.06 -29.22
N PRO A 95 -9.99 -6.83 -29.77
CA PRO A 95 -9.33 -5.67 -29.15
C PRO A 95 -9.74 -5.42 -27.70
N VAL A 96 -11.04 -5.51 -27.39
CA VAL A 96 -11.59 -5.34 -26.04
C VAL A 96 -11.14 -6.47 -25.11
N GLY A 97 -11.22 -7.72 -25.57
CA GLY A 97 -10.80 -8.88 -24.78
C GLY A 97 -9.31 -8.85 -24.41
N ARG A 98 -8.46 -8.38 -25.32
CA ARG A 98 -7.03 -8.14 -25.01
C ARG A 98 -6.85 -7.05 -23.97
N GLY A 99 -7.57 -5.93 -24.08
CA GLY A 99 -7.55 -4.87 -23.07
C GLY A 99 -7.94 -5.37 -21.67
N LEU A 100 -9.02 -6.17 -21.59
CA LEU A 100 -9.47 -6.79 -20.35
C LEU A 100 -8.45 -7.78 -19.78
N ALA A 101 -7.86 -8.63 -20.62
CA ALA A 101 -6.81 -9.55 -20.18
C ALA A 101 -5.57 -8.81 -19.67
N TYR A 102 -5.13 -7.76 -20.37
CA TYR A 102 -3.99 -6.95 -19.97
C TYR A 102 -4.22 -6.29 -18.59
N ILE A 103 -5.35 -5.61 -18.41
CA ILE A 103 -5.69 -4.97 -17.13
C ILE A 103 -5.88 -6.03 -16.03
N GLY A 104 -6.57 -7.13 -16.35
CA GLY A 104 -6.83 -8.22 -15.42
C GLY A 104 -5.54 -8.85 -14.87
N ILE A 105 -4.55 -9.09 -15.74
CA ILE A 105 -3.24 -9.62 -15.32
C ILE A 105 -2.49 -8.61 -14.46
N LEU A 106 -2.50 -7.32 -14.80
CA LEU A 106 -1.86 -6.30 -13.97
C LEU A 106 -2.51 -6.19 -12.59
N VAL A 107 -3.84 -6.16 -12.53
CA VAL A 107 -4.58 -6.10 -11.26
C VAL A 107 -4.35 -7.36 -10.43
N ALA A 108 -4.38 -8.54 -11.05
CA ALA A 108 -4.10 -9.80 -10.35
C ALA A 108 -2.67 -9.86 -9.82
N GLY A 109 -1.69 -9.44 -10.62
CA GLY A 109 -0.28 -9.36 -10.21
C GLY A 109 -0.08 -8.39 -9.04
N GLN A 110 -0.68 -7.20 -9.12
CA GLN A 110 -0.63 -6.21 -8.04
C GLN A 110 -1.33 -6.71 -6.77
N ALA A 111 -2.49 -7.36 -6.90
CA ALA A 111 -3.20 -7.97 -5.77
C ALA A 111 -2.33 -9.05 -5.09
N LEU A 112 -1.74 -9.95 -5.87
CA LEU A 112 -0.87 -11.01 -5.36
C LEU A 112 0.36 -10.46 -4.61
N MET A 113 1.01 -9.44 -5.18
CA MET A 113 2.17 -8.80 -4.56
C MET A 113 1.80 -8.02 -3.29
N SER A 114 0.59 -7.44 -3.23
CA SER A 114 0.09 -6.72 -2.05
C SER A 114 -0.39 -7.64 -0.92
N LEU A 115 -0.80 -8.87 -1.25
CA LEU A 115 -1.39 -9.84 -0.33
C LEU A 115 -0.57 -10.09 0.96
N PRO A 116 0.76 -10.37 0.91
CA PRO A 116 1.54 -10.59 2.13
C PRO A 116 1.53 -9.36 3.06
N PHE A 117 1.52 -8.15 2.49
CA PHE A 117 1.47 -6.92 3.29
C PHE A 117 0.09 -6.72 3.94
N GLN A 118 -0.99 -7.05 3.22
CA GLN A 118 -2.35 -7.00 3.75
C GLN A 118 -2.53 -8.00 4.90
N LEU A 119 -2.11 -9.25 4.70
CA LEU A 119 -2.17 -10.29 5.73
C LEU A 119 -1.39 -9.89 6.98
N TYR A 120 -0.19 -9.35 6.82
CA TYR A 120 0.61 -8.89 7.96
C TYR A 120 -0.05 -7.70 8.67
N SER A 121 -0.61 -6.74 7.92
CA SER A 121 -1.35 -5.62 8.50
C SER A 121 -2.52 -6.09 9.36
N THR A 122 -3.38 -6.97 8.83
CA THR A 122 -4.60 -7.40 9.51
C THR A 122 -4.32 -8.41 10.63
N PHE A 123 -3.56 -9.47 10.35
CA PHE A 123 -3.40 -10.59 11.29
C PHE A 123 -2.22 -10.43 12.25
N VAL A 124 -1.30 -9.49 12.02
CA VAL A 124 -0.19 -9.21 12.95
C VAL A 124 -0.32 -7.84 13.57
N ILE A 125 -0.44 -6.77 12.77
CA ILE A 125 -0.49 -5.41 13.32
C ILE A 125 -1.83 -5.18 14.01
N GLU A 126 -2.95 -5.26 13.31
CA GLU A 126 -4.27 -4.99 13.89
C GLU A 126 -4.64 -5.98 15.01
N ALA A 127 -4.29 -7.25 14.85
CA ALA A 127 -4.47 -8.26 15.89
C ALA A 127 -3.70 -7.94 17.18
N ARG A 128 -2.46 -7.41 17.08
CA ARG A 128 -1.65 -7.01 18.24
C ARG A 128 -2.30 -5.91 19.07
N PHE A 129 -3.09 -5.04 18.45
CA PHE A 129 -3.81 -3.95 19.14
C PHE A 129 -5.28 -4.29 19.42
N GLY A 130 -5.72 -5.52 19.15
CA GLY A 130 -7.09 -5.96 19.38
C GLY A 130 -8.12 -5.36 18.43
N PHE A 131 -7.68 -4.76 17.31
CA PHE A 131 -8.57 -4.16 16.31
C PHE A 131 -9.07 -5.18 15.28
N ASN A 132 -8.36 -6.29 15.09
CA ASN A 132 -8.79 -7.29 14.13
C ASN A 132 -10.02 -8.07 14.65
N GLN A 133 -11.16 -7.92 13.96
CA GLN A 133 -12.38 -8.70 14.20
C GLN A 133 -12.68 -9.68 13.05
N THR A 134 -11.75 -9.82 12.10
CA THR A 134 -11.93 -10.67 10.92
C THR A 134 -11.22 -12.01 11.09
N SER A 135 -11.81 -13.06 10.49
CA SER A 135 -11.17 -14.37 10.37
C SER A 135 -10.46 -14.50 9.02
N LEU A 136 -9.50 -15.43 8.92
CA LEU A 136 -8.86 -15.75 7.64
C LEU A 136 -9.88 -16.16 6.56
N ALA A 137 -10.95 -16.86 6.95
CA ALA A 137 -12.02 -17.24 6.02
C ALA A 137 -12.76 -16.00 5.50
N THR A 138 -13.14 -15.07 6.38
CA THR A 138 -13.79 -13.81 6.00
C THR A 138 -12.88 -12.97 5.09
N PHE A 139 -11.59 -12.89 5.42
CA PHE A 139 -10.59 -12.16 4.63
C PHE A 139 -10.44 -12.73 3.21
N CYS A 140 -10.41 -14.06 3.06
CA CYS A 140 -10.32 -14.68 1.75
C CYS A 140 -11.59 -14.51 0.92
N VAL A 141 -12.77 -14.59 1.56
CA VAL A 141 -14.06 -14.43 0.87
C VAL A 141 -14.25 -12.99 0.39
N ASP A 142 -13.85 -11.98 1.16
CA ASP A 142 -13.93 -10.58 0.75
C ASP A 142 -13.01 -10.24 -0.45
N ARG A 143 -12.01 -11.09 -0.70
CA ARG A 143 -11.01 -10.87 -1.75
C ARG A 143 -11.34 -11.56 -3.08
N LEU A 144 -12.29 -12.50 -3.09
CA LEU A 144 -12.75 -13.27 -4.26
C LEU A 144 -13.90 -12.57 -4.97
#